data_AF-A0A7L4PP85-F1
#
_entry.id   AF-A0A7L4PP85-F1
#
_cell.length_a   1.000
_cell.length_b   1.000
_cell.length_c   1.000
_cell.angle_alpha   90.00
_cell.angle_beta   90.00
_cell.angle_gamma   90.00
#
_symmetry.space_group_name_H-M   'P 1'
#
loop_
_entity.id
_entity.type
_entity.pdbx_description
1 polymer ?
#
loop_
_entity_poly.entity_id
_entity_poly.type
_entity_poly.pdbx_seq_one_letter_code
_entity_poly.pdbx_strand_id
1 'polypeptide(L)'
;MKPLAKGYRTLTREDFSVLKGIETGMRHREWVPVEEIAQISGLSPARVDFRIREIAPLKLVAFTTIPYEGYQIGFDAYDILALDDLVKRDAVRS
;
A
#
# COMPACT_ATOMS: atom_id res chain seq x y z
N MET A 1 -15.36 -10.58 -0.55
CA MET A 1 -14.78 -9.55 0.34
C MET A 1 -14.11 -10.26 1.51
N LYS A 2 -12.78 -10.19 1.66
CA LYS A 2 -12.14 -10.65 2.91
C LYS A 2 -12.55 -9.68 4.03
N PRO A 3 -12.71 -10.12 5.29
CA PRO A 3 -13.03 -9.19 6.37
C PRO A 3 -11.90 -8.16 6.53
N LEU A 4 -12.23 -6.86 6.51
CA LEU A 4 -11.28 -5.75 6.63
C LEU A 4 -10.33 -5.93 7.83
N ALA A 5 -10.87 -6.31 8.98
CA ALA A 5 -10.10 -6.56 10.20
C ALA A 5 -9.08 -7.71 10.06
N LYS A 6 -9.42 -8.76 9.31
CA LYS A 6 -8.50 -9.87 9.02
C LYS A 6 -7.38 -9.42 8.09
N GLY A 7 -7.70 -8.60 7.08
CA GLY A 7 -6.71 -7.98 6.20
C GLY A 7 -5.73 -7.10 6.98
N TYR A 8 -6.25 -6.17 7.79
CA TYR A 8 -5.45 -5.27 8.61
C TYR A 8 -4.43 -5.99 9.50
N ARG A 9 -4.87 -7.03 10.23
CA ARG A 9 -4.00 -7.80 11.14
C ARG A 9 -2.92 -8.62 10.44
N THR A 10 -3.04 -8.86 9.13
CA THR A 10 -2.00 -9.57 8.35
C THR A 10 -0.92 -8.64 7.81
N LEU A 11 -1.13 -7.33 7.86
CA LEU A 11 -0.19 -6.35 7.33
C LEU A 11 0.86 -5.96 8.36
N THR A 12 2.08 -5.79 7.87
CA THR A 12 3.25 -5.32 8.59
C THR A 12 3.42 -3.82 8.44
N ARG A 13 4.27 -3.20 9.26
CA ARG A 13 4.60 -1.76 9.14
C ARG A 13 5.14 -1.40 7.76
N GLU A 14 5.93 -2.27 7.14
CA GLU A 14 6.47 -2.02 5.80
C GLU A 14 5.37 -2.04 4.73
N ASP A 15 4.33 -2.86 4.88
CA ASP A 15 3.17 -2.82 3.97
C ASP A 15 2.47 -1.48 4.03
N PHE A 16 2.24 -0.97 5.23
CA PHE A 16 1.65 0.36 5.40
C PHE A 16 2.55 1.45 4.82
N SER A 17 3.87 1.35 4.95
CA SER A 17 4.81 2.29 4.31
C SER A 17 4.73 2.23 2.78
N VAL A 18 4.63 1.03 2.20
CA VAL A 18 4.47 0.86 0.74
C VAL A 18 3.13 1.41 0.26
N LEU A 19 2.03 1.08 0.94
CA LEU A 19 0.69 1.58 0.60
C LEU A 19 0.62 3.12 0.67
N LYS A 20 1.19 3.73 1.72
CA LYS A 20 1.30 5.20 1.84
C LYS A 20 2.22 5.80 0.78
N GLY A 21 3.28 5.08 0.42
CA GLY A 21 4.18 5.46 -0.68
C GLY A 21 3.45 5.57 -2.00
N ILE A 22 2.64 4.56 -2.34
CA ILE A 22 1.78 4.55 -3.52
C ILE A 22 0.74 5.68 -3.43
N GLU A 23 -0.01 5.78 -2.34
CA GLU A 23 -1.04 6.83 -2.15
C GLU A 23 -0.46 8.24 -2.31
N THR A 24 0.74 8.49 -1.76
CA THR A 24 1.40 9.79 -1.86
C THR A 24 1.90 10.06 -3.28
N GLY A 25 2.54 9.07 -3.93
CA GLY A 25 2.98 9.20 -5.32
C GLY A 25 1.81 9.41 -6.30
N MET A 26 0.64 8.86 -5.97
CA MET A 26 -0.58 9.02 -6.77
C MET A 26 -1.07 10.47 -6.87
N ARG A 27 -0.57 11.37 -6.02
CA ARG A 27 -0.85 12.82 -6.12
C ARG A 27 -0.23 13.46 -7.37
N HIS A 28 0.80 12.83 -7.93
CA HIS A 28 1.57 13.36 -9.06
C HIS A 28 1.55 12.45 -10.29
N ARG A 29 1.25 11.15 -10.11
CA ARG A 29 1.20 10.17 -11.20
C ARG A 29 -0.02 9.28 -11.04
N GLU A 30 -0.65 8.90 -12.13
CA GLU A 30 -1.71 7.91 -12.05
C GLU A 30 -1.15 6.54 -11.60
N TRP A 31 -0.05 6.10 -12.19
CA TRP A 31 0.66 4.86 -11.83
C TRP A 31 2.05 5.19 -11.29
N VAL A 32 2.35 4.74 -10.08
CA VAL A 32 3.58 5.08 -9.35
C VAL A 32 4.66 4.00 -9.58
N PRO A 33 5.83 4.35 -10.16
CA PRO A 33 6.93 3.41 -10.35
C PRO A 33 7.52 2.91 -9.02
N VAL A 34 8.16 1.74 -9.03
CA VAL A 34 8.76 1.13 -7.83
C VAL A 34 9.84 2.02 -7.20
N GLU A 35 10.60 2.75 -8.02
CA GLU A 35 11.65 3.66 -7.57
C GLU A 35 11.09 4.81 -6.75
N GLU A 36 9.96 5.37 -7.18
CA GLU A 36 9.29 6.47 -6.48
C GLU A 36 8.66 5.97 -5.17
N ILE A 37 8.04 4.78 -5.20
CA ILE A 37 7.52 4.14 -3.98
C ILE A 37 8.66 3.88 -2.99
N ALA A 38 9.81 3.40 -3.45
CA ALA A 38 11.00 3.17 -2.63
C ALA A 38 11.50 4.46 -1.97
N GLN A 39 11.57 5.56 -2.73
CA GLN A 39 11.95 6.86 -2.21
C GLN A 39 10.99 7.37 -1.13
N ILE A 40 9.68 7.27 -1.35
CA ILE A 40 8.67 7.78 -0.40
C ILE A 40 8.58 6.88 0.85
N SER A 41 8.62 5.56 0.66
CA SER A 41 8.48 4.58 1.75
C SER A 41 9.74 4.41 2.61
N GLY A 42 10.90 4.87 2.12
CA GLY A 42 12.19 4.68 2.77
C GLY A 42 12.72 3.24 2.71
N LEU A 43 12.19 2.43 1.78
CA LEU A 43 12.59 1.05 1.55
C LEU A 43 13.44 0.93 0.27
N SER A 44 14.21 -0.15 0.13
CA SER A 44 14.87 -0.44 -1.14
C SER A 44 13.85 -0.91 -2.20
N PRO A 45 14.09 -0.70 -3.51
CA PRO A 45 13.19 -1.18 -4.56
C PRO A 45 12.90 -2.69 -4.45
N ALA A 46 13.92 -3.50 -4.19
CA ALA A 46 13.76 -4.94 -3.97
C ALA A 46 12.86 -5.28 -2.76
N ARG A 47 12.90 -4.46 -1.71
CA ARG A 47 12.03 -4.64 -0.54
C ARG A 47 10.60 -4.20 -0.84
N VAL A 48 10.41 -3.12 -1.61
CA VAL A 48 9.10 -2.68 -2.10
C VAL A 48 8.47 -3.79 -2.95
N ASP A 49 9.19 -4.31 -3.94
CA ASP A 49 8.71 -5.42 -4.78
C ASP A 49 8.31 -6.63 -3.96
N PHE A 50 9.13 -6.99 -2.97
CA PHE A 50 8.81 -8.08 -2.05
C PHE A 50 7.49 -7.82 -1.30
N ARG A 51 7.33 -6.63 -0.68
CA ARG A 51 6.08 -6.31 0.04
C ARG A 51 4.87 -6.25 -0.87
N ILE A 52 5.00 -5.67 -2.07
CA ILE A 52 3.93 -5.62 -3.08
C ILE A 52 3.45 -7.02 -3.43
N ARG A 53 4.36 -7.97 -3.64
CA ARG A 53 4.01 -9.38 -3.92
C ARG A 53 3.26 -10.03 -2.76
N GLU A 54 3.60 -9.69 -1.52
CA GLU A 54 2.92 -10.22 -0.33
C GLU A 54 1.49 -9.68 -0.19
N ILE A 55 1.25 -8.41 -0.54
CA ILE A 55 -0.07 -7.75 -0.39
C ILE A 55 -0.95 -7.80 -1.64
N ALA A 56 -0.40 -8.11 -2.82
CA ALA A 56 -1.16 -8.24 -4.07
C ALA A 56 -2.31 -9.27 -3.99
N PRO A 57 -2.15 -10.46 -3.36
CA PRO A 57 -3.26 -11.42 -3.17
C PRO A 57 -4.40 -10.91 -2.27
N LEU A 58 -4.17 -9.81 -1.56
CA LEU A 58 -5.19 -9.12 -0.76
C LEU A 58 -5.96 -8.07 -1.58
N LYS A 59 -5.62 -7.86 -2.86
CA LYS A 59 -6.21 -6.84 -3.75
C LYS A 59 -6.04 -5.41 -3.25
N LEU A 60 -4.97 -5.14 -2.50
CA LEU A 60 -4.68 -3.81 -1.94
C LEU A 60 -3.96 -2.89 -2.93
N VAL A 61 -3.40 -3.45 -3.99
CA VAL A 61 -2.69 -2.73 -5.03
C VAL A 61 -3.14 -3.22 -6.40
N ALA A 62 -3.16 -2.31 -7.37
CA ALA A 62 -3.28 -2.62 -8.79
C ALA A 62 -1.92 -2.40 -9.46
N PHE A 63 -1.68 -3.12 -10.56
CA PHE A 63 -0.45 -3.03 -11.36
C PHE A 63 -0.79 -2.81 -12.83
N THR A 64 -0.01 -1.99 -13.50
CA THR A 64 -0.03 -1.83 -14.96
C THR A 64 1.37 -1.95 -15.54
N THR A 65 1.46 -2.31 -16.81
CA THR A 65 2.67 -2.19 -17.64
C THR A 65 2.53 -1.12 -18.72
N ILE A 66 1.36 -0.52 -18.86
CA ILE A 66 1.05 0.50 -19.86
C ILE A 66 0.61 1.78 -19.13
N PRO A 67 1.24 2.93 -19.39
CA PRO A 67 2.35 3.15 -20.34
C PRO A 67 3.74 2.69 -19.86
N TYR A 68 3.88 2.36 -18.58
CA TYR A 68 5.10 1.85 -17.95
C TYR A 68 4.72 1.00 -16.73
N GLU A 69 5.68 0.27 -16.15
CA GLU A 69 5.46 -0.50 -14.92
C GLU A 69 5.17 0.42 -13.74
N GLY A 70 4.01 0.25 -13.11
CA GLY A 70 3.63 1.07 -11.97
C GLY A 70 2.45 0.52 -11.20
N TYR A 71 2.24 1.10 -10.02
CA TYR A 71 1.26 0.65 -9.05
C TYR A 71 0.26 1.74 -8.68
N GLN A 72 -0.94 1.31 -8.36
CA GLN A 72 -2.02 2.12 -7.80
C GLN A 72 -2.54 1.49 -6.52
N ILE A 73 -3.09 2.31 -5.63
CA ILE A 73 -3.79 1.83 -4.46
C ILE A 73 -5.16 1.27 -4.85
N GLY A 74 -5.50 0.09 -4.32
CA GLY A 74 -6.83 -0.50 -4.50
C GLY A 74 -7.86 0.13 -3.55
N PHE A 75 -9.15 0.01 -3.88
CA PHE A 75 -10.23 0.54 -3.04
C PHE A 75 -10.16 0.03 -1.59
N ASP A 76 -10.01 -1.29 -1.40
CA ASP A 76 -9.92 -1.91 -0.07
C ASP A 76 -8.71 -1.42 0.74
N ALA A 77 -7.66 -0.90 0.08
CA ALA A 77 -6.48 -0.38 0.77
C ALA A 77 -6.71 1.01 1.37
N TYR A 78 -7.58 1.83 0.81
CA TYR A 78 -7.96 3.11 1.44
C TYR A 78 -8.63 2.88 2.79
N ASP A 79 -9.55 1.92 2.88
CA ASP A 79 -10.21 1.57 4.15
C ASP A 79 -9.20 1.07 5.18
N ILE A 80 -8.19 0.30 4.74
CA ILE A 80 -7.11 -0.19 5.59
C ILE A 80 -6.20 0.94 6.08
N LEU A 81 -5.85 1.90 5.22
CA LEU A 81 -5.05 3.08 5.60
C LEU A 81 -5.80 3.98 6.57
N ALA A 82 -7.11 4.18 6.35
CA ALA A 82 -7.96 4.91 7.28
C ALA A 82 -8.02 4.21 8.65
N LEU A 83 -8.17 2.88 8.66
CA LEU A 83 -8.15 2.10 9.90
C LEU A 83 -6.79 2.19 10.64
N ASP A 84 -5.67 2.15 9.91
CA ASP A 84 -4.32 2.35 10.48
C ASP A 84 -4.19 3.71 11.17
N ASP A 85 -4.71 4.78 10.56
CA ASP A 85 -4.70 6.12 11.14
C ASP A 85 -5.56 6.20 12.41
N LEU A 86 -6.76 5.61 12.40
CA LEU A 86 -7.64 5.57 13.57
C LEU A 86 -7.02 4.77 14.73
N VAL A 87 -6.39 3.63 14.43
CA VAL A 87 -5.67 2.82 15.43
C VAL A 87 -4.49 3.58 16.02
N LYS A 88 -3.70 4.27 15.18
CA LYS A 88 -2.56 5.08 15.63
C LYS A 88 -2.96 6.26 16.52
N ARG A 89 -4.20 6.75 16.38
CA ARG A 89 -4.78 7.83 17.20
C ARG A 89 -5.50 7.32 18.45
N ASP A 90 -5.47 6.02 18.73
CA ASP A 90 -6.20 5.36 19.82
C ASP A 90 -7.72 5.60 19.77
N ALA A 91 -8.26 5.92 18.57
CA ALA A 91 -9.69 6.07 18.36
C ALA A 91 -10.39 4.71 18.18
N VAL A 92 -9.64 3.71 17.68
CA VAL A 92 -10.09 2.33 17.50
C VAL A 92 -9.00 1.39 18.04
N ARG A 93 -9.40 0.32 18.75
CA ARG A 93 -8.47 -0.70 19.24
C ARG A 93 -8.24 -1.79 18.19
N SER A 94 -6.98 -2.12 17.94
CA SER A 94 -6.55 -3.12 16.95
C SER A 94 -6.80 -4.56 17.37
#